data_AF-A0A5J5LCQ3-F1
#
_entry.id   AF-A0A5J5LCQ3-F1
#
_cell.length_a   1.000
_cell.length_b   1.000
_cell.length_c   1.000
_cell.angle_alpha   90.00
_cell.angle_beta   90.00
_cell.angle_gamma   90.00
#
_symmetry.space_group_name_H-M   'P 1'
#
loop_
_entity.id
_entity.type
_entity.pdbx_description
1 polymer ?
#
loop_
_entity_poly.entity_id
_entity_poly.type
_entity_poly.pdbx_seq_one_letter_code
_entity_poly.pdbx_strand_id
1 'polypeptide(L)'
;MATYYVLSSPDHNPDSNHSSEWPKELGLSFDDREIRLFQGKGHGLGGAVYDFEDFRLDEWAEFVDACAGDWLREELSRHESLTAIDEADFVRTLNRHATFATEEH
;
A
#
# COMPACT_ATOMS: atom_id res chain seq x y z
N MET A 1 -3.81 7.30 17.75
CA MET A 1 -2.60 7.32 16.91
C MET A 1 -2.71 6.06 16.13
N ALA A 2 -3.00 6.21 14.84
CA ALA A 2 -3.18 5.08 13.97
C ALA A 2 -1.82 4.69 13.39
N THR A 3 -1.51 3.40 13.46
CA THR A 3 -0.30 2.84 12.88
C THR A 3 -0.58 2.51 11.42
N TYR A 4 0.29 2.98 10.53
CA TYR A 4 0.27 2.65 9.11
C TYR A 4 1.40 1.69 8.79
N TYR A 5 1.06 0.56 8.19
CA TYR A 5 2.00 -0.37 7.57
C TYR A 5 2.24 0.08 6.14
N VAL A 6 3.42 0.63 5.89
CA VAL A 6 3.73 1.34 4.64
C VAL A 6 4.68 0.51 3.77
N LEU A 7 4.22 0.24 2.56
CA LEU A 7 4.92 -0.46 1.50
C LEU A 7 5.18 0.51 0.35
N SER A 8 6.45 0.69 0.00
CA SER A 8 6.84 1.58 -1.10
C SER A 8 7.39 0.76 -2.26
N SER A 9 6.95 1.06 -3.48
CA SER A 9 7.58 0.51 -4.68
C SER A 9 9.05 0.94 -4.73
N PRO A 10 9.98 0.10 -5.24
CA PRO A 10 11.37 0.50 -5.38
C PRO A 10 11.49 1.78 -6.20
N ASP A 11 12.25 2.75 -5.70
CA ASP A 11 12.58 3.95 -6.47
C ASP A 11 13.53 3.53 -7.60
N HIS A 12 12.99 3.45 -8.81
CA HIS A 12 13.75 2.98 -9.97
C HIS A 12 14.84 3.98 -10.40
N ASN A 13 14.78 5.25 -9.96
CA ASN A 13 15.81 6.22 -10.31
C ASN A 13 15.87 7.44 -9.36
N PRO A 14 16.49 7.30 -8.17
CA PRO A 14 16.40 8.31 -7.09
C PRO A 14 17.09 9.63 -7.45
N ASP A 15 18.01 9.62 -8.41
CA ASP A 15 18.74 10.80 -8.91
C ASP A 15 18.04 11.53 -10.07
N SER A 16 16.89 11.05 -10.57
CA SER A 16 16.17 11.70 -11.67
C SER A 16 15.03 12.57 -11.16
N ASN A 17 15.26 13.88 -11.10
CA ASN A 17 14.23 14.88 -10.74
C ASN A 17 12.94 14.83 -11.58
N HIS A 18 12.94 14.18 -12.76
CA HIS A 18 11.81 14.15 -13.69
C HIS A 18 11.49 12.75 -14.23
N SER A 19 11.67 11.69 -13.44
CA SER A 19 11.16 10.37 -13.84
C SER A 19 9.63 10.40 -13.95
N SER A 20 9.07 9.86 -15.03
CA SER A 20 7.61 9.67 -15.17
C SER A 20 7.07 8.58 -14.24
N GLU A 21 7.95 7.73 -13.72
CA GLU A 21 7.66 6.61 -12.83
C GLU A 21 8.12 6.94 -11.41
N TRP A 22 7.35 7.78 -10.74
CA TRP A 22 7.59 8.12 -9.33
C TRP A 22 7.29 6.93 -8.42
N PRO A 23 7.96 6.85 -7.25
CA PRO A 23 7.66 5.83 -6.26
C PRO A 23 6.19 5.93 -5.84
N LYS A 24 5.55 4.76 -5.78
CA LYS A 24 4.22 4.53 -5.25
C LYS A 24 4.36 4.07 -3.82
N GLU A 25 3.41 4.45 -2.99
CA GLU A 25 3.34 4.09 -1.59
C GLU A 25 1.94 3.60 -1.27
N LEU A 26 1.88 2.49 -0.56
CA LEU A 26 0.66 1.87 -0.08
C LEU A 26 0.76 1.77 1.43
N GLY A 27 -0.15 2.44 2.14
CA GLY A 27 -0.28 2.36 3.59
C GLY A 27 -1.56 1.65 3.99
N LEU A 28 -1.50 0.71 4.93
CA LEU A 28 -2.70 0.14 5.56
C LEU A 28 -2.72 0.47 7.05
N SER A 29 -3.86 0.92 7.56
CA SER A 29 -4.10 1.00 9.00
C SER A 29 -5.28 0.14 9.41
N PHE A 30 -5.05 -0.77 10.35
CA PHE A 30 -6.10 -1.60 10.94
C PHE A 30 -6.85 -0.85 12.05
N ASP A 31 -6.24 0.17 12.66
CA ASP A 31 -6.87 1.02 13.69
C ASP A 31 -7.98 1.89 13.07
N ASP A 32 -7.64 2.61 11.98
CA ASP A 32 -8.59 3.43 11.22
C ASP A 32 -9.37 2.61 10.17
N ARG A 33 -8.97 1.36 9.90
CA ARG A 33 -9.55 0.50 8.85
C ARG A 33 -9.54 1.17 7.48
N GLU A 34 -8.42 1.80 7.14
CA GLU A 34 -8.23 2.54 5.90
C GLU A 34 -6.98 2.08 5.13
N ILE A 35 -7.03 2.25 3.82
CA ILE A 35 -5.91 2.07 2.90
C ILE A 35 -5.61 3.38 2.17
N ARG A 36 -4.32 3.69 2.10
CA ARG A 36 -3.78 4.89 1.48
C ARG A 36 -2.93 4.50 0.29
N LEU A 37 -3.16 5.18 -0.83
CA LEU A 37 -2.43 4.97 -2.09
C LEU A 37 -1.88 6.31 -2.54
N PHE A 38 -0.56 6.50 -2.42
CA PHE A 38 0.10 7.74 -2.79
C PHE A 38 1.11 7.52 -3.92
N GLN A 39 1.14 8.42 -4.89
CA GLN A 39 2.15 8.47 -5.92
C GLN A 39 2.67 9.90 -6.06
N GLY A 40 3.99 10.06 -6.11
CA GLY A 40 4.58 11.34 -6.49
C GLY A 40 4.17 11.72 -7.93
N LYS A 41 3.74 12.96 -8.16
CA LYS A 41 3.69 13.53 -9.51
C LYS A 41 4.32 14.90 -9.45
N GLY A 42 5.56 15.06 -9.91
CA GLY A 42 6.23 16.32 -10.35
C GLY A 42 6.15 17.59 -9.47
N HIS A 43 4.98 17.99 -9.01
CA HIS A 43 4.66 19.13 -8.15
C HIS A 43 3.85 18.78 -6.88
N GLY A 44 3.52 17.50 -6.60
CA GLY A 44 2.84 17.09 -5.36
C GLY A 44 2.59 15.58 -5.24
N LEU A 45 2.20 15.11 -4.05
CA LEU A 45 1.68 13.76 -3.84
C LEU A 45 0.23 13.72 -4.32
N GLY A 46 -0.04 12.94 -5.37
CA GLY A 46 -1.41 12.59 -5.76
C GLY A 46 -1.75 11.25 -5.12
N GLY A 47 -2.86 11.17 -4.38
CA GLY A 47 -3.26 9.91 -3.78
C GLY A 47 -4.72 9.85 -3.41
N ALA A 48 -5.14 8.67 -3.02
CA ALA A 48 -6.48 8.36 -2.59
C ALA A 48 -6.42 7.62 -1.25
N VAL A 49 -7.41 7.90 -0.43
CA VAL A 49 -7.63 7.25 0.86
C VAL A 49 -9.01 6.61 0.79
N TYR A 50 -9.07 5.34 1.16
CA TYR A 50 -10.30 4.56 1.16
C TYR A 50 -10.46 3.84 2.49
N ASP A 51 -11.67 3.83 3.03
CA ASP A 51 -12.05 2.84 4.03
C ASP A 51 -11.97 1.43 3.44
N PHE A 52 -11.69 0.43 4.28
CA PHE A 52 -11.63 -0.98 3.90
C PHE A 52 -12.90 -1.51 3.23
N GLU A 53 -14.05 -0.89 3.52
CA GLU A 53 -15.36 -1.24 2.94
C GLU A 53 -15.55 -0.69 1.53
N ASP A 54 -14.92 0.45 1.22
CA ASP A 54 -15.05 1.14 -0.08
C ASP A 54 -13.96 0.70 -1.06
N PHE A 55 -12.79 0.31 -0.53
CA PHE A 55 -11.66 -0.10 -1.35
C PHE A 55 -11.96 -1.30 -2.26
N ARG A 56 -11.65 -1.15 -3.55
CA ARG A 56 -11.78 -2.20 -4.56
C ARG A 56 -10.40 -2.59 -5.08
N LEU A 57 -9.98 -3.82 -4.77
CA LEU A 57 -8.69 -4.35 -5.22
C LEU A 57 -8.57 -4.40 -6.75
N ASP A 58 -9.66 -4.71 -7.47
CA ASP A 58 -9.64 -4.83 -8.93
C ASP A 58 -9.30 -3.50 -9.63
N GLU A 59 -9.79 -2.38 -9.08
CA GLU A 59 -9.51 -1.03 -9.61
C GLU A 59 -8.06 -0.60 -9.39
N TRP A 60 -7.42 -1.12 -8.34
CA TRP A 60 -6.07 -0.73 -7.92
C TRP A 60 -5.05 -1.85 -8.06
N ALA A 61 -5.37 -2.92 -8.78
CA ALA A 61 -4.53 -4.10 -8.90
C ALA A 61 -3.12 -3.78 -9.43
N GLU A 62 -3.03 -2.92 -10.45
CA GLU A 62 -1.74 -2.48 -11.03
C GLU A 62 -0.92 -1.65 -10.03
N PHE A 63 -1.58 -0.88 -9.15
CA PHE A 63 -0.90 -0.08 -8.13
C PHE A 63 -0.33 -0.97 -7.02
N VAL A 64 -1.14 -1.91 -6.53
CA VAL A 64 -0.75 -2.89 -5.50
C VAL A 64 0.43 -3.73 -5.99
N ASP A 65 0.35 -4.21 -7.24
CA ASP A 65 1.42 -4.99 -7.87
C ASP A 65 2.71 -4.18 -7.99
N ALA A 66 2.63 -2.89 -8.32
CA ALA A 66 3.82 -2.05 -8.37
C ALA A 66 4.47 -1.81 -6.99
N CYS A 67 3.69 -1.79 -5.89
CA CYS A 67 4.23 -1.58 -4.54
C CYS A 67 4.87 -2.84 -3.94
N ALA A 68 4.24 -4.01 -4.13
CA ALA A 68 4.65 -5.22 -3.44
C ALA A 68 4.68 -6.47 -4.32
N GLY A 69 4.37 -6.37 -5.60
CA GLY A 69 4.27 -7.50 -6.53
C GLY A 69 3.04 -8.37 -6.30
N ASP A 70 3.01 -9.51 -6.99
CA ASP A 70 1.87 -10.44 -7.00
C ASP A 70 1.44 -10.91 -5.60
N TRP A 71 2.37 -11.09 -4.65
CA TRP A 71 2.04 -11.71 -3.35
C TRP A 71 1.04 -10.87 -2.54
N LEU A 72 1.16 -9.53 -2.57
CA LEU A 72 0.24 -8.68 -1.81
C LEU A 72 -1.13 -8.71 -2.45
N ARG A 73 -1.20 -8.63 -3.77
CA ARG A 73 -2.45 -8.78 -4.51
C ARG A 73 -3.10 -10.13 -4.21
N GLU A 74 -2.33 -11.21 -4.25
CA GLU A 74 -2.81 -12.55 -3.91
C GLU A 74 -3.36 -12.59 -2.48
N GLU A 75 -2.63 -12.04 -1.51
CA GLU A 75 -3.08 -11.99 -0.11
C GLU A 75 -4.39 -11.23 0.02
N LEU A 76 -4.47 -9.99 -0.50
CA LEU A 76 -5.68 -9.18 -0.43
C LEU A 76 -6.87 -9.84 -1.16
N SER A 77 -6.60 -10.59 -2.25
CA SER A 77 -7.64 -11.29 -3.03
C SER A 77 -8.22 -12.53 -2.34
N ARG A 78 -7.54 -13.09 -1.33
CA ARG A 78 -8.04 -14.23 -0.54
C ARG A 78 -9.19 -13.84 0.36
N HIS A 79 -9.29 -12.56 0.68
CA HIS A 79 -10.32 -12.01 1.54
C HIS A 79 -11.42 -11.36 0.70
N GLU A 80 -12.67 -11.61 1.07
CA GLU A 80 -13.83 -10.96 0.41
C GLU A 80 -13.81 -9.43 0.62
N SER A 81 -13.24 -8.98 1.74
CA SER A 81 -13.03 -7.58 2.08
C SER A 81 -11.78 -7.43 2.95
N LEU A 82 -11.14 -6.26 2.88
CA LEU A 82 -10.03 -5.91 3.76
C LEU A 82 -10.43 -5.95 5.25
N THR A 83 -11.71 -5.76 5.56
CA THR A 83 -12.21 -5.85 6.94
C THR A 83 -12.12 -7.25 7.54
N ALA A 84 -11.94 -8.27 6.70
CA ALA A 84 -11.79 -9.66 7.13
C ALA A 84 -10.34 -10.08 7.38
N ILE A 85 -9.38 -9.15 7.20
CA ILE A 85 -7.95 -9.41 7.42
C ILE A 85 -7.65 -9.24 8.91
N ASP A 86 -7.02 -10.25 9.51
CA ASP A 86 -6.46 -10.15 10.84
C ASP A 86 -5.11 -9.41 10.78
N GLU A 87 -4.96 -8.35 11.57
CA GLU A 87 -3.75 -7.53 11.60
C GLU A 87 -2.50 -8.35 11.96
N ALA A 88 -2.59 -9.24 12.94
CA ALA A 88 -1.44 -10.01 13.40
C ALA A 88 -0.98 -11.04 12.35
N ASP A 89 -1.91 -11.66 11.64
CA ASP A 89 -1.62 -12.54 10.51
C ASP A 89 -1.03 -11.75 9.34
N PHE A 90 -1.63 -10.61 8.98
CA PHE A 90 -1.14 -9.75 7.91
C PHE A 90 0.28 -9.24 8.16
N VAL A 91 0.59 -8.79 9.38
CA VAL A 91 1.94 -8.35 9.77
C VAL A 91 2.94 -9.51 9.69
N ARG A 92 2.52 -10.74 10.01
CA ARG A 92 3.38 -11.92 9.83
C ARG A 92 3.66 -12.21 8.37
N THR A 93 2.66 -12.05 7.49
CA THR A 93 2.86 -12.16 6.04
C THR A 93 3.79 -11.06 5.54
N LEU A 94 3.58 -9.80 5.94
CA LEU A 94 4.44 -8.66 5.58
C LEU A 94 5.91 -8.94 5.90
N ASN A 95 6.22 -9.36 7.14
CA ASN A 95 7.58 -9.67 7.58
C ASN A 95 8.26 -10.79 6.76
N ARG A 96 7.48 -11.66 6.11
CA ARG A 96 8.01 -12.75 5.28
C ARG A 96 8.30 -12.30 3.85
N HIS A 97 7.51 -11.37 3.32
CA HIS A 97 7.47 -11.07 1.89
C HIS A 97 8.05 -9.71 1.50
N ALA A 98 8.07 -8.73 2.41
CA ALA A 98 8.50 -7.37 2.09
C ALA A 98 9.20 -6.68 3.26
N THR A 99 10.00 -5.66 2.93
CA THR A 99 10.40 -4.64 3.90
C THR A 99 9.32 -3.57 3.92
N PHE A 100 8.87 -3.17 5.10
CA PHE A 100 7.84 -2.14 5.29
C PHE A 100 8.27 -1.16 6.39
N ALA A 101 7.72 0.05 6.36
CA ALA A 101 7.86 1.04 7.42
C ALA A 101 6.58 1.09 8.27
N THR A 102 6.70 1.56 9.51
CA THR A 102 5.55 1.89 10.35
C THR A 102 5.52 3.38 10.62
N GLU A 103 4.42 4.03 10.26
CA GLU A 103 4.20 5.46 10.52
C GLU A 103 3.06 5.67 11.52
N GLU A 104 3.22 6.60 12.45
CA GLU A 104 2.20 6.98 13.43
C GLU A 104 1.57 8.31 13.02
N HIS A 105 0.25 8.34 12.84
CA HIS A 105 -0.52 9.55 12.54
C HIS A 105 -1.58 9.84 13.62
#